data_AF-A0A4P5SX09-F1
#
_entry.id   AF-A0A4P5SX09-F1
#
_cell.length_a   1.000
_cell.length_b   1.000
_cell.length_c   1.000
_cell.angle_alpha   90.00
_cell.angle_beta   90.00
_cell.angle_gamma   90.00
#
_symmetry.space_group_name_H-M   'P 1'
#
loop_
_entity.id
_entity.type
_entity.pdbx_description
1 polymer ?
#
loop_
_entity_poly.entity_id
_entity_poly.type
_entity_poly.pdbx_seq_one_letter_code
_entity_poly.pdbx_strand_id
1 'polypeptide(L)'
;MLRHFDHKNRRDIVSKETNSTPIWQANDYAVIPVPAVACDYVAENTSSYLDAELDLRAMEQIANHLNNCSNCAKTVAGVESVGLVLEREWSDIAPLPSSLEIEFALDSIMDALPPLHERTHDAKHADTSHSTRWVRFTTGIVGGALFVASLWSSYQVGFWQGRVSAFTPEPGYHQPLPVNPIPSVSTPAPPSPKPPETTLFHNYHPKRFAPNVI
;
A
#
# COMPACT_ATOMS: atom_id res chain seq x y z
N MET A 1 -17.63 6.21 -37.48
CA MET A 1 -17.67 4.87 -36.84
C MET A 1 -16.76 4.88 -35.62
N LEU A 2 -17.22 5.47 -34.50
CA LEU A 2 -16.54 5.39 -33.20
C LEU A 2 -17.52 4.75 -32.21
N ARG A 3 -17.11 3.66 -31.59
CA ARG A 3 -17.91 2.92 -30.60
C ARG A 3 -17.81 3.64 -29.27
N HIS A 4 -18.93 4.21 -28.84
CA HIS A 4 -19.16 4.66 -27.47
C HIS A 4 -19.20 3.43 -26.58
N PHE A 5 -18.23 3.27 -25.67
CA PHE A 5 -18.31 2.28 -24.60
C PHE A 5 -18.98 2.93 -23.39
N ASP A 6 -20.18 2.44 -23.10
CA ASP A 6 -21.04 2.86 -22.01
C ASP A 6 -20.59 2.15 -20.71
N HIS A 7 -20.09 2.91 -19.74
CA HIS A 7 -19.59 2.42 -18.45
C HIS A 7 -20.71 2.16 -17.42
N LYS A 8 -21.99 2.25 -17.81
CA LYS A 8 -23.11 2.33 -16.86
C LYS A 8 -23.71 0.99 -16.41
N ASN A 9 -23.10 -0.15 -16.68
CA ASN A 9 -23.72 -1.45 -16.39
C ASN A 9 -22.88 -2.39 -15.52
N ARG A 10 -22.41 -1.91 -14.36
CA ARG A 10 -21.69 -2.74 -13.37
C ARG A 10 -22.10 -2.54 -11.90
N ARG A 11 -23.24 -1.90 -11.63
CA ARG A 11 -23.71 -1.67 -10.24
C ARG A 11 -25.03 -2.34 -9.87
N ASP A 12 -25.76 -2.93 -10.81
CA ASP A 12 -27.11 -3.45 -10.52
C ASP A 12 -27.15 -4.96 -10.22
N ILE A 13 -26.00 -5.64 -10.13
CA ILE A 13 -25.92 -7.07 -9.78
C ILE A 13 -25.58 -7.27 -8.28
N VAL A 14 -25.18 -6.23 -7.54
CA VAL A 14 -24.74 -6.34 -6.14
C VAL A 14 -25.73 -5.67 -5.19
N SER A 15 -27.00 -6.08 -5.19
CA SER A 15 -27.98 -5.52 -4.23
C SER A 15 -29.07 -6.48 -3.76
N LYS A 16 -29.00 -7.78 -4.04
CA LYS A 16 -29.95 -8.75 -3.49
C LYS A 16 -29.31 -10.10 -3.18
N GLU A 17 -28.59 -10.17 -2.07
CA GLU A 17 -28.38 -11.41 -1.31
C GLU A 17 -27.89 -11.01 0.09
N THR A 18 -28.84 -10.74 0.99
CA THR A 18 -29.15 -11.61 2.15
C THR A 18 -28.07 -11.64 3.22
N ASN A 19 -28.41 -11.02 4.36
CA ASN A 19 -28.06 -11.43 5.72
C ASN A 19 -27.42 -12.83 5.80
N SER A 20 -26.11 -12.87 5.75
CA SER A 20 -25.32 -14.02 6.19
C SER A 20 -24.19 -13.46 7.04
N THR A 21 -24.17 -13.92 8.28
CA THR A 21 -23.07 -13.75 9.25
C THR A 21 -21.71 -13.92 8.57
N PRO A 22 -20.67 -13.17 8.98
CA PRO A 22 -19.32 -13.39 8.45
C PRO A 22 -18.86 -14.81 8.77
N ILE A 23 -18.86 -15.68 7.75
CA ILE A 23 -18.33 -17.04 7.79
C ILE A 23 -16.80 -16.94 7.72
N TRP A 24 -16.17 -16.49 8.81
CA TRP A 24 -14.72 -16.62 9.02
C TRP A 24 -14.40 -17.34 10.34
N GLN A 25 -15.42 -17.94 10.97
CA GLN A 25 -15.24 -18.74 12.18
C GLN A 25 -15.66 -20.18 11.92
N ALA A 26 -14.74 -21.08 12.30
CA ALA A 26 -14.90 -22.52 12.37
C ALA A 26 -14.96 -23.25 11.03
N ASN A 27 -13.85 -23.27 10.31
CA ASN A 27 -13.49 -24.49 9.58
C ASN A 27 -12.04 -24.87 9.94
N ASP A 28 -11.92 -25.80 10.89
CA ASP A 28 -10.70 -26.58 11.15
C ASP A 28 -10.51 -27.64 10.04
N TYR A 29 -10.51 -27.24 8.77
CA TYR A 29 -10.03 -28.12 7.70
C TYR A 29 -8.51 -28.15 7.77
N ALA A 30 -7.94 -29.36 7.65
CA ALA A 30 -6.52 -29.60 7.65
C ALA A 30 -5.78 -28.54 6.83
N VAL A 31 -5.00 -27.70 7.50
CA VAL A 31 -4.10 -26.74 6.88
C VAL A 31 -3.10 -27.59 6.11
N ILE A 32 -3.30 -27.74 4.80
CA ILE A 32 -2.28 -28.29 3.93
C ILE A 32 -1.10 -27.34 4.09
N PRO A 33 0.06 -27.80 4.57
CA PRO A 33 1.21 -26.93 4.79
C PRO A 33 1.63 -26.37 3.43
N VAL A 34 1.22 -25.14 3.17
CA VAL A 34 1.67 -24.39 2.00
C VAL A 34 3.17 -24.17 2.18
N PRO A 35 4.02 -24.52 1.20
CA PRO A 35 5.45 -24.36 1.34
C PRO A 35 5.79 -22.89 1.58
N ALA A 36 6.63 -22.61 2.58
CA ALA A 36 7.02 -21.24 2.97
C ALA A 36 7.55 -20.41 1.78
N VAL A 37 8.25 -21.07 0.85
CA VAL A 37 8.76 -20.48 -0.41
C VAL A 37 7.64 -19.81 -1.23
N ALA A 38 6.40 -20.30 -1.16
CA ALA A 38 5.28 -19.69 -1.87
C ALA A 38 4.73 -18.44 -1.16
N CYS A 39 4.85 -18.36 0.17
CA CYS A 39 4.45 -17.16 0.92
C CYS A 39 5.43 -16.00 0.67
N ASP A 40 6.73 -16.30 0.62
CA ASP A 40 7.77 -15.30 0.34
C ASP A 40 7.56 -14.67 -1.05
N TYR A 41 7.25 -15.50 -2.05
CA TYR A 41 6.93 -15.02 -3.40
C TYR A 41 5.72 -14.08 -3.41
N VAL A 42 4.65 -14.40 -2.67
CA VAL A 42 3.49 -13.50 -2.57
C VAL A 42 3.87 -12.22 -1.84
N ALA A 43 4.63 -12.29 -0.75
CA ALA A 43 5.06 -11.11 0.00
C ALA A 43 5.89 -10.14 -0.86
N GLU A 44 6.81 -10.65 -1.68
CA GLU A 44 7.64 -9.85 -2.58
C GLU A 44 6.83 -9.21 -3.74
N ASN A 45 5.77 -9.87 -4.19
CA ASN A 45 4.97 -9.45 -5.35
C ASN A 45 3.61 -8.84 -4.96
N THR A 46 3.36 -8.57 -3.68
CA THR A 46 2.05 -8.08 -3.20
C THR A 46 1.71 -6.71 -3.78
N SER A 47 2.67 -5.77 -3.84
CA SER A 47 2.43 -4.43 -4.39
C SER A 47 2.09 -4.50 -5.89
N SER A 48 2.93 -5.17 -6.68
CA SER A 48 2.70 -5.34 -8.12
C SER A 48 1.41 -6.10 -8.43
N TYR A 49 0.95 -6.97 -7.52
CA TYR A 49 -0.33 -7.66 -7.66
C TYR A 49 -1.52 -6.72 -7.47
N LEU A 50 -1.46 -5.85 -6.47
CA LEU A 50 -2.50 -4.84 -6.23
C LEU A 50 -2.56 -3.79 -7.34
N ASP A 51 -1.41 -3.38 -7.87
CA ASP A 51 -1.31 -2.39 -8.96
C ASP A 51 -1.55 -2.98 -10.36
N ALA A 52 -1.83 -4.29 -10.44
CA ALA A 52 -2.03 -5.05 -11.66
C ALA A 52 -0.83 -5.02 -12.65
N GLU A 53 0.40 -4.92 -12.13
CA GLU A 53 1.64 -4.82 -12.92
C GLU A 53 2.29 -6.18 -13.25
N LEU A 54 1.79 -7.27 -12.66
CA LEU A 54 2.28 -8.62 -12.94
C LEU A 54 1.75 -9.17 -14.28
N ASP A 55 2.45 -10.15 -14.83
CA ASP A 55 1.93 -10.90 -15.96
C ASP A 55 0.74 -11.80 -15.55
N LEU A 56 -0.11 -12.14 -16.51
CA LEU A 56 -1.34 -12.90 -16.25
C LEU A 56 -1.08 -14.23 -15.53
N ARG A 57 0.05 -14.89 -15.81
CA ARG A 57 0.41 -16.15 -15.18
C ARG A 57 0.79 -15.96 -13.71
N ALA A 58 1.58 -14.94 -13.39
CA ALA A 58 1.91 -14.65 -12.00
C ALA A 58 0.69 -14.18 -11.21
N MET A 59 -0.21 -13.39 -11.82
CA MET A 59 -1.49 -13.05 -11.19
C MET A 59 -2.31 -14.29 -10.83
N GLU A 60 -2.45 -15.25 -11.75
CA GLU A 60 -3.18 -16.50 -11.51
C GLU A 60 -2.52 -17.33 -10.39
N GLN A 61 -1.18 -17.39 -10.36
CA GLN A 61 -0.44 -18.08 -9.32
C GLN A 61 -0.65 -17.47 -7.94
N ILE A 62 -0.59 -16.14 -7.83
CA ILE A 62 -0.82 -15.42 -6.57
C ILE A 62 -2.28 -15.59 -6.15
N ALA A 63 -3.24 -15.42 -7.05
CA ALA A 63 -4.66 -15.62 -6.76
C ALA A 63 -4.95 -17.04 -6.23
N ASN A 64 -4.36 -18.06 -6.86
CA ASN A 64 -4.44 -19.45 -6.40
C ASN A 64 -3.80 -19.64 -5.02
N HIS A 65 -2.70 -18.96 -4.71
CA HIS A 65 -2.10 -19.01 -3.38
C HIS A 65 -2.99 -18.33 -2.33
N LEU A 66 -3.57 -17.16 -2.63
CA LEU A 66 -4.44 -16.42 -1.71
C LEU A 66 -5.70 -17.23 -1.35
N ASN A 67 -6.23 -18.02 -2.28
CA ASN A 67 -7.34 -18.94 -2.01
C ASN A 67 -6.98 -20.06 -1.03
N ASN A 68 -5.70 -20.43 -0.93
CA ASN A 68 -5.22 -21.55 -0.12
C ASN A 68 -4.51 -21.11 1.17
N CYS A 69 -4.06 -19.85 1.26
CA CYS A 69 -3.29 -19.33 2.38
C CYS A 69 -4.00 -18.13 3.03
N SER A 70 -4.70 -18.38 4.15
CA SER A 70 -5.45 -17.35 4.86
C SER A 70 -4.58 -16.23 5.45
N ASN A 71 -3.31 -16.53 5.78
CA ASN A 71 -2.38 -15.51 6.28
C ASN A 71 -2.02 -14.50 5.18
N CYS A 72 -1.66 -14.98 3.99
CA CYS A 72 -1.36 -14.11 2.84
C CYS A 72 -2.62 -13.35 2.38
N ALA A 73 -3.79 -13.98 2.42
CA ALA A 73 -5.05 -13.29 2.12
C ALA A 73 -5.30 -12.10 3.08
N LYS A 74 -5.05 -12.28 4.38
CA LYS A 74 -5.17 -11.20 5.37
C LYS A 74 -4.16 -10.09 5.16
N THR A 75 -2.91 -10.41 4.81
CA THR A 75 -1.90 -9.38 4.56
C THR A 75 -2.24 -8.54 3.34
N VAL A 76 -2.65 -9.18 2.23
CA VAL A 76 -3.09 -8.47 1.02
C VAL A 76 -4.30 -7.57 1.31
N ALA A 77 -5.33 -8.08 1.99
CA ALA A 77 -6.50 -7.28 2.38
C ALA A 77 -6.13 -6.11 3.31
N GLY A 78 -5.14 -6.29 4.18
CA GLY A 78 -4.60 -5.21 5.02
C GLY A 78 -3.98 -4.09 4.21
N VAL A 79 -3.12 -4.42 3.23
CA VAL A 79 -2.50 -3.44 2.35
C VAL A 79 -3.54 -2.72 1.48
N GLU A 80 -4.51 -3.45 0.92
CA GLU A 80 -5.62 -2.89 0.16
C GLU A 80 -6.43 -1.88 1.00
N SER A 81 -6.70 -2.21 2.27
CA SER A 81 -7.43 -1.32 3.18
C SER A 81 -6.67 0.00 3.44
N VAL A 82 -5.34 -0.05 3.52
CA VAL A 82 -4.51 1.16 3.65
C VAL A 82 -4.58 1.99 2.37
N GLY A 83 -4.53 1.35 1.20
CA GLY A 83 -4.71 2.02 -0.10
C GLY A 83 -6.02 2.79 -0.19
N LEU A 84 -7.13 2.17 0.23
CA LEU A 84 -8.45 2.83 0.25
C LEU A 84 -8.52 4.01 1.22
N VAL A 85 -7.87 3.91 2.38
CA VAL A 85 -7.79 5.04 3.33
C VAL A 85 -6.98 6.18 2.73
N LEU A 86 -5.83 5.87 2.13
CA LEU A 86 -5.00 6.87 1.46
C LEU A 86 -5.74 7.56 0.31
N GLU A 87 -6.43 6.79 -0.53
CA GLU A 87 -7.23 7.32 -1.64
C GLU A 87 -8.35 8.25 -1.14
N ARG A 88 -9.02 7.88 -0.04
CA ARG A 88 -10.04 8.72 0.60
C ARG A 88 -9.46 10.05 1.08
N GLU A 89 -8.41 9.99 1.89
CA GLU A 89 -7.79 11.19 2.47
C GLU A 89 -7.20 12.10 1.38
N TRP A 90 -6.57 11.52 0.36
CA TRP A 90 -6.07 12.28 -0.79
C TRP A 90 -7.21 12.91 -1.60
N SER A 91 -8.31 12.17 -1.84
CA SER A 91 -9.47 12.70 -2.54
C SER A 91 -10.12 13.87 -1.81
N ASP A 92 -10.06 13.89 -0.48
CA ASP A 92 -10.66 14.96 0.34
C ASP A 92 -9.75 16.20 0.43
N ILE A 93 -8.43 16.02 0.48
CA ILE A 93 -7.45 17.11 0.67
C ILE A 93 -7.09 17.78 -0.66
N ALA A 94 -7.05 17.00 -1.74
CA ALA A 94 -6.80 17.49 -3.08
C ALA A 94 -7.88 16.91 -3.98
N PRO A 95 -9.11 17.47 -3.97
CA PRO A 95 -10.02 17.22 -5.06
C PRO A 95 -9.23 17.60 -6.31
N LEU A 96 -8.79 16.58 -7.06
CA LEU A 96 -8.08 16.78 -8.31
C LEU A 96 -8.92 17.81 -9.05
N PRO A 97 -8.37 19.01 -9.36
CA PRO A 97 -9.13 20.01 -10.07
C PRO A 97 -9.76 19.27 -11.22
N SER A 98 -11.09 19.34 -11.32
CA SER A 98 -11.82 18.55 -12.31
C SER A 98 -11.06 18.72 -13.63
N SER A 99 -10.87 17.66 -14.41
CA SER A 99 -9.96 17.70 -15.57
C SER A 99 -10.16 18.96 -16.45
N LEU A 100 -11.38 19.51 -16.46
CA LEU A 100 -11.76 20.81 -16.99
C LEU A 100 -10.98 22.02 -16.44
N GLU A 101 -10.82 22.17 -15.12
CA GLU A 101 -10.04 23.24 -14.49
C GLU A 101 -8.55 23.13 -14.78
N ILE A 102 -8.03 21.90 -14.91
CA ILE A 102 -6.65 21.64 -15.33
C ILE A 102 -6.45 22.05 -16.79
N GLU A 103 -7.40 21.73 -17.67
CA GLU A 103 -7.37 22.14 -19.08
C GLU A 103 -7.35 23.68 -19.20
N PHE A 104 -8.21 24.39 -18.46
CA PHE A 104 -8.19 25.86 -18.45
C PHE A 104 -6.89 26.44 -17.88
N ALA A 105 -6.32 25.83 -16.83
CA ALA A 105 -5.05 26.27 -16.28
C ALA A 105 -3.90 26.04 -17.27
N LEU A 106 -3.88 24.92 -17.97
CA LEU A 106 -2.89 24.61 -19.01
C LEU A 106 -3.02 25.53 -20.22
N ASP A 107 -4.24 25.80 -20.71
CA ASP A 107 -4.48 26.72 -21.81
C ASP A 107 -4.08 28.15 -21.44
N SER A 108 -4.40 28.59 -20.22
CA SER A 108 -3.97 29.90 -19.71
C SER A 108 -2.44 30.01 -19.60
N ILE A 109 -1.76 28.95 -19.15
CA ILE A 109 -0.29 28.89 -19.13
C ILE A 109 0.26 28.90 -20.56
N MET A 110 -0.36 28.17 -21.49
CA MET A 110 0.07 28.11 -22.88
C MET A 110 -0.14 29.42 -23.64
N ASP A 111 -1.22 30.15 -23.37
CA ASP A 111 -1.47 31.49 -23.91
C ASP A 111 -0.54 32.55 -23.28
N ALA A 112 -0.14 32.35 -22.02
CA ALA A 112 0.80 33.22 -21.33
C ALA A 112 2.26 32.99 -21.73
N LEU A 113 2.57 31.88 -22.41
CA LEU A 113 3.89 31.70 -23.00
C LEU A 113 4.05 32.75 -24.12
N PRO A 114 5.09 33.58 -24.08
CA PRO A 114 5.35 34.48 -25.19
C PRO A 114 5.43 33.64 -26.47
N PRO A 115 4.83 34.10 -27.59
CA PRO A 115 4.91 33.37 -28.85
C PRO A 115 6.37 33.05 -29.06
N LEU A 116 6.68 31.75 -29.18
CA LEU A 116 8.04 31.28 -29.42
C LEU A 116 8.57 32.16 -30.53
N HIS A 117 9.48 33.08 -30.19
CA HIS A 117 10.06 33.97 -31.18
C HIS A 117 10.61 33.03 -32.23
N GLU A 118 9.95 33.04 -33.38
CA GLU A 118 10.42 32.41 -34.58
C GLU A 118 11.74 33.12 -34.82
N ARG A 119 12.82 32.49 -34.34
CA ARG A 119 14.18 32.96 -34.57
C ARG A 119 14.31 32.90 -36.08
N THR A 120 14.02 34.02 -36.72
CA THR A 120 14.41 34.25 -38.09
C THR A 120 15.91 34.03 -38.12
N HIS A 121 16.27 32.97 -38.82
CA HIS A 121 17.64 32.52 -39.06
C HIS A 121 18.35 33.51 -39.99
N ASP A 122 18.55 34.75 -39.54
CA ASP A 122 19.40 35.74 -40.22
C ASP A 122 20.59 36.14 -39.33
N ALA A 123 21.03 35.22 -38.48
CA ALA A 123 22.35 35.31 -37.85
C ALA A 123 23.33 34.50 -38.69
N LYS A 124 24.02 35.20 -39.59
CA LYS A 124 25.26 34.83 -40.27
C LYS A 124 26.08 33.88 -39.38
N HIS A 125 26.12 32.61 -39.76
CA HIS A 125 26.87 31.56 -39.06
C HIS A 125 28.36 31.92 -39.05
N ALA A 126 28.83 32.47 -37.93
CA ALA A 126 30.23 32.40 -37.56
C ALA A 126 30.45 31.05 -36.87
N ASP A 127 31.30 30.22 -37.47
CA ASP A 127 31.70 28.91 -36.99
C ASP A 127 32.25 28.97 -35.56
N THR A 128 31.41 28.60 -34.59
CA THR A 128 31.87 28.09 -33.29
C THR A 128 31.15 26.78 -32.97
N SER A 129 31.36 25.81 -33.86
CA SER A 129 31.00 24.41 -33.69
C SER A 129 32.15 23.68 -32.98
N HIS A 130 32.08 23.51 -31.65
CA HIS A 130 32.58 22.30 -30.96
C HIS A 130 32.27 22.27 -29.44
N SER A 131 32.17 23.42 -28.76
CA SER A 131 32.20 23.44 -27.28
C SER A 131 30.86 23.12 -26.60
N THR A 132 29.72 23.37 -27.24
CA THR A 132 28.40 23.20 -26.59
C THR A 132 27.91 21.75 -26.52
N ARG A 133 28.55 20.80 -27.21
CA ARG A 133 28.23 19.36 -27.11
C ARG A 133 28.85 18.69 -25.88
N TRP A 134 29.88 19.30 -25.25
CA TRP A 134 30.56 18.73 -24.09
C TRP A 134 29.85 18.99 -22.75
N VAL A 135 29.08 20.08 -22.66
CA VAL A 135 28.43 20.48 -21.40
C VAL A 135 27.34 19.49 -20.96
N ARG A 136 26.75 18.73 -21.90
CA ARG A 136 25.72 17.73 -21.56
C ARG A 136 26.29 16.41 -21.04
N PHE A 137 27.57 16.12 -21.30
CA PHE A 137 28.20 14.89 -20.77
C PHE A 137 28.70 15.06 -19.33
N THR A 138 29.10 16.27 -18.92
CA THR A 138 29.67 16.47 -17.58
C THR A 138 28.64 16.40 -16.46
N THR A 139 27.40 16.85 -16.70
CA THR A 139 26.34 16.83 -15.67
C THR A 139 25.96 15.40 -15.28
N GLY A 140 25.97 14.46 -16.25
CA GLY A 140 25.71 13.05 -16.00
C GLY A 140 26.80 12.38 -15.15
N ILE A 141 28.07 12.71 -15.39
CA ILE A 141 29.19 12.13 -14.64
C ILE A 141 29.18 12.59 -13.17
N VAL A 142 28.93 13.88 -12.93
CA VAL A 142 28.85 14.42 -11.56
C VAL A 142 27.67 13.79 -10.81
N GLY A 143 26.50 13.67 -11.46
CA GLY A 143 25.34 12.98 -10.88
C GLY A 143 25.61 11.52 -10.56
N GLY A 144 26.24 10.78 -11.49
CA GLY A 144 26.61 9.38 -11.29
C GLY A 144 27.61 9.19 -10.16
N ALA A 145 28.63 10.05 -10.05
CA ALA A 145 29.60 10.01 -8.97
C ALA A 145 28.97 10.27 -7.59
N LEU A 146 28.04 11.22 -7.49
CA LEU A 146 27.30 11.49 -6.26
C LEU A 146 26.38 10.32 -5.87
N PHE A 147 25.73 9.69 -6.85
CA PHE A 147 24.88 8.52 -6.60
C PHE A 147 25.69 7.32 -6.08
N VAL A 148 26.84 7.01 -6.70
CA VAL A 148 27.72 5.93 -6.23
C VAL A 148 28.30 6.23 -4.85
N ALA A 149 28.68 7.49 -4.57
CA ALA A 149 29.13 7.89 -3.25
C ALA A 149 28.04 7.72 -2.17
N SER A 150 26.78 8.03 -2.51
CA SER A 150 25.62 7.82 -1.63
C SER A 150 25.40 6.34 -1.31
N LEU A 151 25.45 5.48 -2.34
CA LEU A 151 25.35 4.03 -2.15
C LEU A 151 26.49 3.47 -1.29
N TRP A 152 27.72 3.94 -1.50
CA TRP A 152 28.88 3.52 -0.71
C TRP A 152 28.77 3.93 0.76
N SER A 153 28.27 5.15 1.02
CA SER A 153 28.02 5.63 2.39
C SER A 153 26.97 4.78 3.10
N SER A 154 25.86 4.47 2.43
CA SER A 154 24.81 3.59 2.98
C SER A 154 25.32 2.17 3.22
N TYR A 155 26.14 1.63 2.33
CA TYR A 155 26.75 0.29 2.48
C TYR A 155 27.65 0.20 3.71
N GLN A 156 28.49 1.21 3.96
CA GLN A 156 29.36 1.26 5.14
C GLN A 156 28.55 1.23 6.44
N VAL A 157 27.50 2.06 6.55
CA VAL A 157 26.67 2.12 7.77
C VAL A 157 25.99 0.78 8.07
N GLY A 158 25.43 0.13 7.04
CA GLY A 158 24.83 -1.20 7.18
C GLY A 158 25.87 -2.27 7.56
N PHE A 159 27.07 -2.22 6.98
CA PHE A 159 28.15 -3.16 7.28
C PHE A 159 28.61 -3.09 8.74
N TRP A 160 28.67 -1.90 9.33
CA TRP A 160 29.05 -1.74 10.73
C TRP A 160 27.96 -2.23 11.70
N GLN A 161 26.69 -1.94 11.44
CA GLN A 161 25.58 -2.42 12.30
C GLN A 161 25.41 -3.94 12.25
N GLY A 162 25.60 -4.58 11.09
CA GLY A 162 25.47 -6.03 10.94
C GLY A 162 26.50 -6.83 11.75
N ARG A 163 27.69 -6.28 12.03
CA ARG A 163 28.73 -6.99 12.80
C ARG A 163 28.52 -6.95 14.30
N VAL A 164 27.77 -5.98 14.83
CA VAL A 164 27.52 -5.89 16.28
C VAL A 164 26.48 -6.92 16.73
N SER A 165 25.53 -7.27 15.87
CA SER A 165 24.49 -8.28 16.17
C SER A 165 24.99 -9.72 16.11
N ALA A 166 26.14 -9.98 15.47
CA ALA A 166 26.72 -11.33 15.39
C ALA A 166 27.55 -11.71 16.64
N PHE A 167 27.80 -10.75 17.55
CA PHE A 167 28.67 -10.93 18.71
C PHE A 167 27.98 -10.67 20.05
N THR A 168 26.65 -10.70 20.11
CA THR A 168 25.95 -10.93 21.38
C THR A 168 25.95 -12.44 21.66
N PRO A 169 26.88 -12.97 22.48
CA PRO A 169 26.72 -14.31 23.01
C PRO A 169 25.37 -14.37 23.73
N GLU A 170 24.50 -15.29 23.32
CA GLU A 170 23.27 -15.55 24.05
C GLU A 170 23.61 -15.76 25.53
N PRO A 171 23.03 -14.99 26.46
CA PRO A 171 23.10 -15.36 27.86
C PRO A 171 22.34 -16.69 27.98
N GLY A 172 23.10 -17.76 28.21
CA GLY A 172 22.58 -19.11 28.37
C GLY A 172 21.52 -19.16 29.47
N TYR A 173 20.25 -19.10 29.05
CA TYR A 173 19.14 -19.45 29.91
C TYR A 173 19.14 -20.96 30.05
N HIS A 174 19.75 -21.44 31.13
CA HIS A 174 19.42 -22.73 31.70
C HIS A 174 17.91 -22.75 31.97
N GLN A 175 17.15 -23.42 31.11
CA GLN A 175 15.76 -23.80 31.41
C GLN A 175 15.80 -24.91 32.47
N PRO A 176 15.32 -24.67 33.71
CA PRO A 176 15.04 -25.76 34.63
C PRO A 176 13.90 -26.61 34.06
N LEU A 177 14.09 -27.93 34.13
CA LEU A 177 13.13 -28.94 33.69
C LEU A 177 11.73 -28.70 34.28
N PRO A 178 10.65 -28.98 33.52
CA PRO A 178 9.29 -28.88 34.04
C PRO A 178 9.07 -29.90 35.15
N VAL A 179 8.95 -29.41 36.38
CA VAL A 179 8.45 -30.21 37.51
C VAL A 179 6.95 -30.39 37.31
N ASN A 180 6.51 -31.63 37.10
CA ASN A 180 5.10 -32.00 37.04
C ASN A 180 4.38 -31.55 38.33
N PRO A 181 3.35 -30.69 38.25
CA PRO A 181 2.55 -30.34 39.42
C PRO A 181 1.75 -31.56 39.90
N ILE A 182 1.91 -31.86 41.18
CA ILE A 182 1.12 -32.81 41.95
C ILE A 182 -0.37 -32.42 41.85
N PRO A 183 -1.30 -33.37 41.63
CA PRO A 183 -2.73 -33.07 41.55
C PRO A 183 -3.23 -32.44 42.87
N SER A 184 -3.58 -31.16 42.79
CA SER A 184 -4.14 -30.41 43.90
C SER A 184 -5.59 -30.79 44.11
N VAL A 185 -5.90 -31.22 45.33
CA VAL A 185 -7.24 -31.52 45.83
C VAL A 185 -8.16 -30.32 45.65
N SER A 186 -9.28 -30.54 44.96
CA SER A 186 -10.33 -29.57 44.69
C SER A 186 -10.90 -28.98 45.99
N THR A 187 -10.68 -27.69 46.20
CA THR A 187 -11.43 -26.89 47.18
C THR A 187 -12.60 -26.21 46.45
N PRO A 188 -13.85 -26.33 46.92
CA PRO A 188 -15.00 -25.70 46.26
C PRO A 188 -14.94 -24.18 46.34
N ALA A 189 -15.22 -23.54 45.21
CA ALA A 189 -15.18 -22.09 45.04
C ALA A 189 -16.30 -21.38 45.83
N PRO A 190 -16.04 -20.19 46.41
CA PRO A 190 -17.07 -19.33 46.96
C PRO A 190 -17.92 -18.69 45.84
N PRO A 191 -19.21 -18.39 46.10
CA PRO A 191 -20.11 -17.84 45.10
C PRO A 191 -19.72 -16.41 44.67
N SER A 192 -19.83 -16.21 43.35
CA SER A 192 -19.50 -14.98 42.62
C SER A 192 -20.37 -13.78 43.04
N PRO A 193 -19.80 -12.59 43.27
CA PRO A 193 -20.56 -11.36 43.48
C PRO A 193 -21.24 -10.88 42.19
N LYS A 194 -22.53 -10.58 42.32
CA LYS A 194 -23.43 -10.06 41.28
C LYS A 194 -22.91 -8.70 40.75
N PRO A 195 -22.79 -8.47 39.44
CA PRO A 195 -22.43 -7.16 38.91
C PRO A 195 -23.56 -6.14 39.10
N PRO A 196 -23.25 -4.87 39.40
CA PRO A 196 -24.24 -3.81 39.54
C PRO A 196 -24.89 -3.44 38.21
N GLU A 197 -26.21 -3.38 38.26
CA GLU A 197 -27.13 -2.91 37.23
C GLU A 197 -26.79 -1.45 36.87
N THR A 198 -26.17 -1.25 35.71
CA THR A 198 -25.85 0.11 35.21
C THR A 198 -27.03 0.61 34.40
N THR A 199 -27.79 1.48 35.03
CA THR A 199 -28.88 2.28 34.50
C THR A 199 -28.40 3.29 33.44
N LEU A 200 -28.94 3.15 32.24
CA LEU A 200 -29.68 4.20 31.51
C LEU A 200 -29.08 5.63 31.49
N PHE A 201 -28.38 5.97 30.41
CA PHE A 201 -28.31 7.35 29.86
C PHE A 201 -28.32 7.24 28.32
N HIS A 202 -29.48 7.51 27.71
CA HIS A 202 -29.86 8.77 27.06
C HIS A 202 -29.27 9.00 25.66
N ASN A 203 -30.12 8.69 24.68
CA ASN A 203 -30.36 9.40 23.42
C ASN A 203 -29.37 10.52 23.05
N TYR A 204 -28.70 10.35 21.91
CA TYR A 204 -28.40 11.48 21.04
C TYR A 204 -28.53 11.08 19.56
N HIS A 205 -29.61 11.56 18.93
CA HIS A 205 -29.86 11.52 17.50
C HIS A 205 -29.24 12.78 16.87
N PRO A 206 -28.22 12.70 16.00
CA PRO A 206 -27.87 13.83 15.15
C PRO A 206 -28.89 13.93 14.00
N LYS A 207 -29.53 15.10 13.92
CA LYS A 207 -30.51 15.48 12.90
C LYS A 207 -29.89 15.45 11.50
N ARG A 208 -30.66 14.91 10.55
CA ARG A 208 -30.46 15.05 9.11
C ARG A 208 -30.51 16.54 8.74
N PHE A 209 -29.47 17.03 8.09
CA PHE A 209 -29.56 18.22 7.25
C PHE A 209 -29.73 17.76 5.80
N ALA A 210 -30.87 18.13 5.21
CA ALA A 210 -31.07 18.08 3.77
C ALA A 210 -30.62 19.43 3.19
N PRO A 211 -29.80 19.47 2.12
CA PRO A 211 -29.71 20.64 1.28
C PRO A 211 -30.86 20.65 0.27
N ASN A 212 -31.64 21.71 0.35
CA ASN A 212 -32.61 22.17 -0.63
C ASN A 212 -31.83 23.02 -1.65
N VAL A 213 -31.79 22.63 -2.92
CA VAL A 213 -31.33 23.52 -4.00
C VAL A 213 -32.28 23.38 -5.19
N ILE A 214 -32.75 24.56 -5.59
CA ILE A 214 -33.70 24.91 -6.65
C ILE A 214 -33.04 24.74 -8.02
#